data_AF-A0A2D5AHZ4-F1
#
_entry.id   AF-A0A2D5AHZ4-F1
#
_cell.length_a   1.000
_cell.length_b   1.000
_cell.length_c   1.000
_cell.angle_alpha   90.00
_cell.angle_beta   90.00
_cell.angle_gamma   90.00
#
_symmetry.space_group_name_H-M   'P 1'
#
loop_
_entity.id
_entity.type
_entity.pdbx_description
1 polymer ?
#
loop_
_entity_poly.entity_id
_entity_poly.type
_entity_poly.pdbx_seq_one_letter_code
_entity_poly.pdbx_strand_id
1 'polypeptide(L)'
;MRTWLWLAVLVALNGCIERELPIPARQPGDAVIRHADLGPDYGVQLHVQLHTGEVVASHPKDAWCTRFHFDNAAVWMDLNGSRFMHITPLGQDMVTGAISQDQADALPWGVNRPAGRDSSQLINDGSAWAIDLGRDPANPIASLGSVRMEFLSVGPEEVMLRVGDLVSEQPDTLTWDTLWISSNPNISQSHLSLLRREAVDIEPPTGTWELYFTQYTALLNSDDEEPVEYLVTGVLHHAEGVRVLQPNEGDWSFWKEVEWNPEEWSDDWDVMGFDWKSYSLTDGTYSIDSDAVYCIVTPEGREFLFRFLDFYDDTGATGRITYETLER
;
A
#
# COMPACT_ATOMS: atom_id res chain seq x y z
N MET A 1 -51.17 -31.62 69.06
CA MET A 1 -51.52 -31.89 67.65
C MET A 1 -51.71 -30.57 66.92
N ARG A 2 -51.19 -30.48 65.70
CA ARG A 2 -51.48 -29.53 64.61
C ARG A 2 -50.74 -28.18 64.54
N THR A 3 -49.51 -28.28 64.05
CA THR A 3 -49.00 -27.77 62.75
C THR A 3 -49.45 -26.42 62.13
N TRP A 4 -48.41 -25.58 61.87
CA TRP A 4 -48.07 -24.79 60.67
C TRP A 4 -49.02 -23.70 60.14
N LEU A 5 -48.51 -22.47 59.93
CA LEU A 5 -48.04 -22.02 58.61
C LEU A 5 -47.35 -20.64 58.69
N TRP A 6 -46.13 -20.57 58.17
CA TRP A 6 -45.41 -19.34 57.83
C TRP A 6 -45.91 -18.84 56.47
N LEU A 7 -46.26 -17.55 56.36
CA LEU A 7 -46.51 -16.91 55.06
C LEU A 7 -45.32 -16.02 54.71
N ALA A 8 -44.52 -16.47 53.74
CA ALA A 8 -43.45 -15.70 53.12
C ALA A 8 -44.05 -14.71 52.11
N VAL A 9 -43.69 -13.44 52.25
CA VAL A 9 -44.00 -12.38 51.28
C VAL A 9 -42.94 -12.44 50.17
N LEU A 10 -43.35 -12.87 48.98
CA LEU A 10 -42.54 -12.90 47.76
C LEU A 10 -42.90 -11.64 46.95
N VAL A 11 -42.05 -10.61 47.01
CA VAL A 11 -42.15 -9.41 46.17
C VAL A 11 -41.60 -9.76 44.79
N ALA A 12 -42.48 -9.80 43.78
CA ALA A 12 -42.10 -9.97 42.39
C ALA A 12 -41.60 -8.62 41.83
N LEU A 13 -40.29 -8.45 41.75
CA LEU A 13 -39.66 -7.38 40.96
C LEU A 13 -39.71 -7.79 39.48
N ASN A 14 -40.74 -7.32 38.76
CA ASN A 14 -40.71 -7.33 37.29
C ASN A 14 -39.92 -6.12 36.82
N GLY A 15 -38.61 -6.29 36.61
CA GLY A 15 -37.80 -5.33 35.87
C GLY A 15 -38.24 -5.36 34.39
N CYS A 16 -38.90 -4.30 33.93
CA CYS A 16 -38.91 -3.99 32.50
C CYS A 16 -37.48 -3.61 32.12
N ILE A 17 -36.74 -4.55 31.53
CA ILE A 17 -35.57 -4.19 30.73
C ILE A 17 -36.13 -3.45 29.52
N GLU A 18 -35.88 -2.15 29.45
CA GLU A 18 -36.17 -1.34 28.29
C GLU A 18 -35.36 -1.94 27.13
N ARG A 19 -36.06 -2.62 26.20
CA ARG A 19 -35.41 -3.18 25.01
C ARG A 19 -34.89 -1.98 24.22
N GLU A 20 -33.58 -1.96 23.95
CA GLU A 20 -33.00 -0.97 23.04
C GLU A 20 -33.83 -0.95 21.76
N LEU A 21 -34.35 0.23 21.42
CA LEU A 21 -35.09 0.42 20.19
C LEU A 21 -34.11 0.20 19.03
N PRO A 22 -34.48 -0.61 18.01
CA PRO A 22 -33.66 -0.75 16.83
C PRO A 22 -33.32 0.63 16.28
N ILE A 23 -32.03 0.95 16.19
CA ILE A 23 -31.58 2.16 15.51
C ILE A 23 -31.88 1.92 14.02
N PRO A 24 -32.66 2.79 13.35
CA PRO A 24 -32.88 2.67 11.92
C PRO A 24 -31.53 2.64 11.20
N ALA A 25 -31.40 1.78 10.19
CA ALA A 25 -30.21 1.78 9.33
C ALA A 25 -29.95 3.21 8.84
N ARG A 26 -28.68 3.63 8.85
CA ARG A 26 -28.31 4.92 8.26
C ARG A 26 -28.79 4.89 6.81
N GLN A 27 -29.43 5.97 6.36
CA GLN A 27 -29.70 6.07 4.93
C GLN A 27 -28.36 6.31 4.23
N PRO A 28 -28.02 5.52 3.19
CA PRO A 28 -26.83 5.76 2.40
C PRO A 28 -26.82 7.21 1.89
N GLY A 29 -25.63 7.80 1.80
CA GLY A 29 -25.45 9.12 1.20
C GLY A 29 -25.81 9.15 -0.29
N ASP A 30 -25.58 10.29 -0.93
CA ASP A 30 -25.58 10.37 -2.39
C ASP A 30 -24.20 9.92 -2.93
N ALA A 31 -24.19 9.27 -4.09
CA ALA A 31 -22.94 8.93 -4.75
C ALA A 31 -22.24 10.20 -5.24
N VAL A 32 -20.91 10.26 -5.08
CA VAL A 32 -20.08 11.42 -5.37
C VAL A 32 -18.97 11.04 -6.33
N ILE A 33 -18.89 11.76 -7.45
CA ILE A 33 -17.79 11.67 -8.42
C ILE A 33 -16.61 12.52 -7.95
N ARG A 34 -15.42 11.95 -8.01
CA ARG A 34 -14.16 12.50 -7.51
C ARG A 34 -13.05 12.27 -8.54
N HIS A 35 -11.94 13.00 -8.35
CA HIS A 35 -10.80 12.96 -9.25
C HIS A 35 -9.50 12.92 -8.43
N ALA A 36 -8.53 12.13 -8.90
CA ALA A 36 -7.17 12.11 -8.40
C ALA A 36 -6.20 12.39 -9.56
N ASP A 37 -5.47 13.50 -9.46
CA ASP A 37 -4.58 13.99 -10.53
C ASP A 37 -3.11 13.61 -10.23
N LEU A 38 -2.62 12.56 -10.91
CA LEU A 38 -1.24 12.08 -10.85
C LEU A 38 -0.30 12.80 -11.84
N GLY A 39 -0.85 13.65 -12.70
CA GLY A 39 -0.12 14.31 -13.79
C GLY A 39 0.09 13.39 -15.00
N PRO A 40 0.37 13.97 -16.18
CA PRO A 40 0.40 13.24 -17.46
C PRO A 40 1.46 12.14 -17.53
N ASP A 41 2.50 12.25 -16.72
CA ASP A 41 3.62 11.32 -16.58
C ASP A 41 3.50 10.41 -15.35
N TYR A 42 2.40 10.51 -14.60
CA TYR A 42 2.18 9.83 -13.33
C TYR A 42 3.30 10.13 -12.31
N GLY A 43 3.79 11.37 -12.30
CA GLY A 43 4.98 11.78 -11.54
C GLY A 43 4.80 11.89 -10.03
N VAL A 44 3.56 11.84 -9.53
CA VAL A 44 3.26 11.98 -8.09
C VAL A 44 2.53 10.77 -7.52
N GLN A 45 2.55 10.67 -6.19
CA GLN A 45 1.83 9.69 -5.39
C GLN A 45 0.90 10.44 -4.43
N LEU A 46 -0.34 9.99 -4.29
CA LEU A 46 -1.38 10.71 -3.55
C LEU A 46 -1.96 9.86 -2.44
N HIS A 47 -2.03 10.41 -1.22
CA HIS A 47 -2.81 9.86 -0.13
C HIS A 47 -4.17 10.56 -0.09
N VAL A 48 -5.25 9.78 -0.19
CA VAL A 48 -6.61 10.31 -0.34
C VAL A 48 -7.51 9.80 0.78
N GLN A 49 -8.24 10.73 1.38
CA GLN A 49 -9.31 10.41 2.33
C GLN A 49 -10.60 10.08 1.57
N LEU A 50 -11.16 8.91 1.82
CA LEU A 50 -12.28 8.35 1.07
C LEU A 50 -13.59 9.12 1.28
N HIS A 51 -13.86 9.57 2.51
CA HIS A 51 -15.09 10.28 2.82
C HIS A 51 -15.21 11.64 2.14
N THR A 52 -14.14 12.43 2.15
CA THR A 52 -14.15 13.81 1.62
C THR A 52 -13.60 13.87 0.21
N GLY A 53 -12.86 12.86 -0.24
CA GLY A 53 -12.07 12.88 -1.47
C GLY A 53 -10.86 13.81 -1.39
N GLU A 54 -10.51 14.30 -0.20
CA GLU A 54 -9.38 15.20 -0.01
C GLU A 54 -8.06 14.47 -0.24
N VAL A 55 -7.17 15.09 -1.03
CA VAL A 55 -5.76 14.69 -1.12
C VAL A 55 -5.04 15.21 0.11
N VAL A 56 -4.83 14.33 1.09
CA VAL A 56 -4.23 14.68 2.39
C VAL A 56 -2.73 14.91 2.24
N ALA A 57 -2.08 14.20 1.32
CA ALA A 57 -0.71 14.51 0.90
C ALA A 57 -0.41 14.08 -0.53
N SER A 58 0.59 14.74 -1.11
CA SER A 58 1.07 14.53 -2.48
C SER A 58 2.58 14.68 -2.51
N HIS A 59 3.27 13.69 -3.09
CA HIS A 59 4.73 13.69 -3.16
C HIS A 59 5.19 13.22 -4.55
N PRO A 60 6.33 13.72 -5.05
CA PRO A 60 6.91 13.18 -6.26
C PRO A 60 7.39 11.74 -6.02
N LYS A 61 7.36 10.93 -7.08
CA LYS A 61 7.66 9.50 -6.98
C LYS A 61 9.12 9.18 -6.59
N ASP A 62 10.02 10.16 -6.62
CA ASP A 62 11.41 10.05 -6.17
C ASP A 62 11.65 10.59 -4.74
N ALA A 63 10.59 10.99 -4.02
CA ALA A 63 10.70 11.51 -2.66
C ALA A 63 11.30 10.49 -1.68
N TRP A 64 11.07 9.19 -1.90
CA TRP A 64 11.52 8.09 -1.05
C TRP A 64 11.91 6.86 -1.88
N CYS A 65 12.72 5.97 -1.28
CA CYS A 65 13.22 4.75 -1.90
C CYS A 65 12.76 3.50 -1.16
N THR A 66 12.86 3.49 0.17
CA THR A 66 12.40 2.38 0.99
C THR A 66 11.51 2.87 2.12
N ARG A 67 10.59 2.03 2.56
CA ARG A 67 9.74 2.27 3.73
C ARG A 67 9.84 1.12 4.71
N PHE A 68 9.69 1.43 5.98
CA PHE A 68 9.87 0.51 7.09
C PHE A 68 8.58 0.42 7.90
N HIS A 69 8.11 -0.82 8.07
CA HIS A 69 7.02 -1.13 8.98
C HIS A 69 7.59 -1.74 10.26
N PHE A 70 7.32 -1.10 11.39
CA PHE A 70 7.70 -1.58 12.69
C PHE A 70 6.49 -2.28 13.33
N ASP A 71 6.63 -3.58 13.60
CA ASP A 71 5.76 -4.30 14.52
C ASP A 71 6.55 -4.65 15.79
N ASN A 72 5.84 -5.01 16.85
CA ASN A 72 6.42 -5.39 18.14
C ASN A 72 7.43 -6.55 18.04
N ALA A 73 7.35 -7.39 17.01
CA ALA A 73 8.18 -8.58 16.85
C ALA A 73 9.16 -8.53 15.67
N ALA A 74 8.95 -7.64 14.70
CA ALA A 74 9.69 -7.65 13.45
C ALA A 74 9.65 -6.30 12.75
N VAL A 75 10.61 -6.09 11.84
CA VAL A 75 10.63 -4.94 10.94
C VAL A 75 10.66 -5.45 9.50
N TRP A 76 9.84 -4.84 8.65
CA TRP A 76 9.83 -5.10 7.22
C TRP A 76 10.32 -3.89 6.45
N MET A 77 10.95 -4.13 5.31
CA MET A 77 11.36 -3.09 4.37
C MET A 77 10.75 -3.35 2.99
N ASP A 78 10.07 -2.34 2.45
CA ASP A 78 9.55 -2.35 1.07
C ASP A 78 10.23 -1.27 0.23
N LEU A 79 10.37 -1.54 -1.06
CA LEU A 79 10.79 -0.59 -2.08
C LEU A 79 9.63 0.31 -2.51
N ASN A 80 10.01 1.49 -3.00
CA ASN A 80 9.12 2.31 -3.81
C ASN A 80 8.97 1.73 -5.22
N GLY A 81 7.90 0.96 -5.45
CA GLY A 81 7.61 0.35 -6.74
C GLY A 81 7.34 1.34 -7.89
N SER A 82 7.12 2.63 -7.63
CA SER A 82 6.75 3.62 -8.66
C SER A 82 7.86 3.97 -9.66
N ARG A 83 9.10 3.55 -9.38
CA ARG A 83 10.28 3.86 -10.20
C ARG A 83 10.96 2.63 -10.79
N PHE A 84 10.30 1.48 -10.76
CA PHE A 84 10.88 0.23 -11.25
C PHE A 84 12.19 -0.11 -10.51
N MET A 85 12.15 0.02 -9.17
CA MET A 85 13.26 -0.35 -8.29
C MET A 85 13.32 -1.86 -8.11
N HIS A 86 14.55 -2.38 -7.95
CA HIS A 86 14.80 -3.79 -7.68
C HIS A 86 15.63 -3.99 -6.43
N ILE A 87 15.52 -5.16 -5.82
CA ILE A 87 16.24 -5.55 -4.63
C ILE A 87 16.69 -7.01 -4.72
N THR A 88 17.83 -7.33 -4.11
CA THR A 88 18.27 -8.70 -3.87
C THR A 88 19.04 -8.78 -2.54
N PRO A 89 18.96 -9.90 -1.80
CA PRO A 89 19.87 -10.14 -0.68
C PRO A 89 21.32 -10.14 -1.17
N LEU A 90 22.23 -9.65 -0.32
CA LEU A 90 23.66 -9.59 -0.59
C LEU A 90 24.43 -10.48 0.39
N GLY A 91 25.36 -11.29 -0.12
CA GLY A 91 26.26 -12.09 0.71
C GLY A 91 27.23 -11.22 1.50
N GLN A 92 27.59 -11.65 2.72
CA GLN A 92 28.47 -10.89 3.63
C GLN A 92 29.84 -10.56 3.03
N ASP A 93 30.36 -11.43 2.18
CA ASP A 93 31.61 -11.24 1.45
C ASP A 93 31.51 -10.09 0.43
N MET A 94 30.34 -9.86 -0.14
CA MET A 94 30.09 -8.79 -1.11
C MET A 94 29.81 -7.44 -0.42
N VAL A 95 29.31 -7.44 0.81
CA VAL A 95 28.97 -6.19 1.54
C VAL A 95 30.16 -5.24 1.63
N THR A 96 31.35 -5.75 1.98
CA THR A 96 32.57 -4.95 2.04
C THR A 96 33.54 -5.26 0.90
N GLY A 97 33.23 -6.27 0.08
CA GLY A 97 34.05 -6.72 -1.03
C GLY A 97 33.98 -5.82 -2.27
N ALA A 98 34.84 -6.15 -3.23
CA ALA A 98 34.78 -5.56 -4.57
C ALA A 98 33.59 -6.16 -5.34
N ILE A 99 32.86 -5.30 -6.05
CA ILE A 99 31.77 -5.71 -6.96
C ILE A 99 31.99 -4.95 -8.26
N SER A 100 32.24 -5.68 -9.35
CA SER A 100 32.29 -5.11 -10.71
C SER A 100 30.88 -4.88 -11.26
N GLN A 101 30.77 -4.12 -12.35
CA GLN A 101 29.49 -3.93 -13.03
C GLN A 101 28.88 -5.27 -13.49
N ASP A 102 29.67 -6.14 -14.12
CA ASP A 102 29.21 -7.46 -14.59
C ASP A 102 28.67 -8.33 -13.43
N GLN A 103 29.27 -8.24 -12.24
CA GLN A 103 28.78 -8.95 -11.06
C GLN A 103 27.47 -8.37 -10.54
N ALA A 104 27.33 -7.04 -10.53
CA ALA A 104 26.10 -6.37 -10.14
C ALA A 104 24.95 -6.66 -11.12
N ASP A 105 25.22 -6.69 -12.42
CA ASP A 105 24.24 -6.99 -13.47
C ASP A 105 23.77 -8.45 -13.43
N ALA A 106 24.62 -9.37 -12.95
CA ALA A 106 24.32 -10.79 -12.82
C ALA A 106 23.59 -11.17 -11.52
N LEU A 107 23.33 -10.21 -10.64
CA LEU A 107 22.58 -10.47 -9.40
C LEU A 107 21.12 -10.86 -9.71
N PRO A 108 20.49 -11.71 -8.86
CA PRO A 108 19.12 -12.15 -9.04
C PRO A 108 18.14 -11.08 -8.55
N TRP A 109 18.06 -9.98 -9.29
CA TRP A 109 17.18 -8.85 -9.02
C TRP A 109 15.70 -9.27 -9.03
N GLY A 110 14.92 -8.70 -8.10
CA GLY A 110 13.47 -8.82 -8.08
C GLY A 110 12.80 -7.60 -7.49
N VAL A 111 11.47 -7.61 -7.46
CA VAL A 111 10.63 -6.52 -6.95
C VAL A 111 9.79 -6.98 -5.75
N ASN A 112 9.34 -6.03 -4.92
CA ASN A 112 8.31 -6.35 -3.92
C ASN A 112 6.95 -6.53 -4.60
N ARG A 113 6.15 -7.46 -4.07
CA ARG A 113 4.79 -7.70 -4.56
C ARG A 113 3.88 -6.54 -4.16
N PRO A 114 3.05 -6.03 -5.09
CA PRO A 114 2.13 -4.94 -4.77
C PRO A 114 1.04 -5.36 -3.77
N ALA A 115 0.67 -6.64 -3.73
CA ALA A 115 -0.31 -7.21 -2.80
C ALA A 115 0.04 -7.08 -1.32
N GLY A 116 1.31 -6.90 -0.95
CA GLY A 116 1.66 -6.74 0.46
C GLY A 116 3.02 -7.26 0.85
N ARG A 117 3.14 -7.56 2.14
CA ARG A 117 4.37 -8.05 2.74
C ARG A 117 4.35 -9.55 2.92
N ASP A 118 5.47 -10.18 2.61
CA ASP A 118 5.77 -11.55 2.97
C ASP A 118 7.12 -11.64 3.71
N SER A 119 7.57 -12.86 3.97
CA SER A 119 8.81 -13.10 4.73
C SER A 119 10.07 -12.68 4.00
N SER A 120 10.03 -12.40 2.69
CA SER A 120 11.17 -11.89 1.92
C SER A 120 11.50 -10.43 2.26
N GLN A 121 10.54 -9.68 2.81
CA GLN A 121 10.72 -8.28 3.21
C GLN A 121 11.22 -8.11 4.66
N LEU A 122 11.39 -9.19 5.41
CA LEU A 122 11.88 -9.13 6.79
C LEU A 122 13.36 -8.76 6.84
N ILE A 123 13.69 -7.78 7.69
CA ILE A 123 15.07 -7.36 7.93
C ILE A 123 15.56 -7.86 9.29
N ASN A 124 16.85 -8.15 9.37
CA ASN A 124 17.50 -8.66 10.58
C ASN A 124 18.88 -8.01 10.76
N ASP A 125 19.39 -8.05 11.99
CA ASP A 125 20.77 -7.66 12.30
C ASP A 125 21.77 -8.36 11.38
N GLY A 126 22.66 -7.57 10.78
CA GLY A 126 23.67 -8.03 9.85
C GLY A 126 23.15 -8.39 8.46
N SER A 127 21.84 -8.39 8.20
CA SER A 127 21.34 -8.61 6.84
C SER A 127 21.77 -7.48 5.91
N ALA A 128 22.02 -7.81 4.65
CA ALA A 128 22.46 -6.86 3.65
C ALA A 128 21.79 -7.10 2.30
N TRP A 129 21.64 -6.02 1.54
CA TRP A 129 20.85 -5.97 0.31
C TRP A 129 21.56 -5.12 -0.73
N ALA A 130 21.44 -5.52 -1.99
CA ALA A 130 21.69 -4.63 -3.12
C ALA A 130 20.34 -4.07 -3.60
N ILE A 131 20.31 -2.79 -3.95
CA ILE A 131 19.09 -2.08 -4.38
C ILE A 131 19.40 -1.29 -5.66
N ASP A 132 18.69 -1.56 -6.76
CA ASP A 132 18.60 -0.65 -7.91
C ASP A 132 17.62 0.47 -7.55
N LEU A 133 18.07 1.71 -7.63
CA LEU A 133 17.27 2.90 -7.30
C LEU A 133 16.25 3.23 -8.39
N GLY A 134 16.19 2.44 -9.46
CA GLY A 134 15.17 2.46 -10.47
C GLY A 134 15.47 3.45 -11.58
N ARG A 135 14.43 4.09 -12.12
CA ARG A 135 14.51 4.98 -13.27
C ARG A 135 14.16 6.42 -12.90
N ASP A 136 14.81 7.36 -13.56
CA ASP A 136 14.57 8.78 -13.41
C ASP A 136 13.13 9.13 -13.87
N PRO A 137 12.29 9.75 -13.02
CA PRO A 137 10.96 10.21 -13.39
C PRO A 137 10.90 11.06 -14.66
N ALA A 138 11.87 11.95 -14.85
CA ALA A 138 11.94 12.86 -15.99
C ALA A 138 12.59 12.23 -17.23
N ASN A 139 13.34 11.13 -17.05
CA ASN A 139 13.95 10.37 -18.12
C ASN A 139 13.90 8.86 -17.81
N PRO A 140 12.79 8.17 -18.13
CA PRO A 140 12.58 6.77 -17.73
C PRO A 140 13.61 5.75 -18.27
N ILE A 141 14.49 6.16 -19.21
CA ILE A 141 15.59 5.33 -19.72
C ILE A 141 16.84 5.45 -18.82
N ALA A 142 17.01 6.56 -18.10
CA ALA A 142 18.15 6.77 -17.22
C ALA A 142 17.97 6.01 -15.89
N SER A 143 19.01 5.27 -15.49
CA SER A 143 19.10 4.67 -14.16
C SER A 143 19.46 5.72 -13.11
N LEU A 144 18.92 5.56 -11.91
CA LEU A 144 19.26 6.35 -10.72
C LEU A 144 20.45 5.75 -9.93
N GLY A 145 21.08 4.71 -10.46
CA GLY A 145 22.20 4.00 -9.84
C GLY A 145 21.75 2.91 -8.86
N SER A 146 22.71 2.26 -8.24
CA SER A 146 22.47 1.15 -7.31
C SER A 146 23.35 1.24 -6.08
N VAL A 147 22.84 0.72 -4.97
CA VAL A 147 23.47 0.81 -3.66
C VAL A 147 23.52 -0.55 -2.99
N ARG A 148 24.47 -0.72 -2.07
CA ARG A 148 24.43 -1.78 -1.06
C ARG A 148 24.06 -1.19 0.28
N MET A 149 23.23 -1.90 1.01
CA MET A 149 22.71 -1.54 2.32
C MET A 149 22.98 -2.68 3.29
N GLU A 150 23.47 -2.35 4.48
CA GLU A 150 23.62 -3.31 5.58
C GLU A 150 22.92 -2.80 6.82
N PHE A 151 22.13 -3.67 7.45
CA PHE A 151 21.48 -3.42 8.71
C PHE A 151 22.44 -3.72 9.86
N LEU A 152 22.85 -2.67 10.58
CA LEU A 152 23.78 -2.76 11.70
C LEU A 152 23.05 -3.12 13.01
N SER A 153 21.82 -2.63 13.16
CA SER A 153 20.94 -2.96 14.27
C SER A 153 19.48 -2.77 13.86
N VAL A 154 18.63 -3.71 14.23
CA VAL A 154 17.18 -3.75 13.97
C VAL A 154 16.47 -3.96 15.30
N GLY A 155 15.86 -2.90 15.81
CA GLY A 155 15.04 -2.90 17.00
C GLY A 155 13.58 -2.55 16.69
N PRO A 156 12.67 -2.72 17.67
CA PRO A 156 11.23 -2.44 17.51
C PRO A 156 10.90 -0.95 17.37
N GLU A 157 11.83 -0.06 17.76
CA GLU A 157 11.65 1.39 17.70
C GLU A 157 12.64 2.09 16.76
N GLU A 158 13.72 1.41 16.36
CA GLU A 158 14.77 2.03 15.57
C GLU A 158 15.53 0.97 14.76
N VAL A 159 15.88 1.34 13.53
CA VAL A 159 16.80 0.62 12.66
C VAL A 159 18.00 1.51 12.39
N MET A 160 19.19 0.99 12.64
CA MET A 160 20.45 1.58 12.22
C MET A 160 21.00 0.79 11.04
N LEU A 161 21.29 1.49 9.95
CA LEU A 161 21.82 0.89 8.73
C LEU A 161 22.96 1.72 8.16
N ARG A 162 23.74 1.14 7.26
CA ARG A 162 24.71 1.88 6.45
C ARG A 162 24.51 1.61 4.97
N VAL A 163 24.77 2.62 4.16
CA VAL A 163 24.62 2.55 2.70
C VAL A 163 25.89 3.01 2.01
N GLY A 164 26.28 2.30 0.96
CA GLY A 164 27.39 2.65 0.09
C GLY A 164 27.06 2.32 -1.37
N ASP A 165 27.92 2.73 -2.28
CA ASP A 165 27.77 2.41 -3.69
C ASP A 165 27.89 0.90 -3.90
N LEU A 166 27.00 0.32 -4.72
CA LEU A 166 26.99 -1.11 -4.99
C LEU A 166 28.26 -1.51 -5.74
N VAL A 167 28.52 -0.84 -6.87
CA VAL A 167 29.68 -1.12 -7.73
C VAL A 167 30.90 -0.41 -7.16
N SER A 168 31.93 -1.19 -6.87
CA SER A 168 33.20 -0.71 -6.34
C SER A 168 34.28 -1.74 -6.64
N GLU A 169 35.14 -1.45 -7.62
CA GLU A 169 36.28 -2.33 -7.94
C GLU A 169 37.45 -2.21 -6.94
N GLN A 170 37.42 -1.17 -6.10
CA GLN A 170 38.42 -0.89 -5.07
C GLN A 170 37.75 -0.75 -3.70
N PRO A 171 37.50 -1.87 -2.99
CA PRO A 171 36.67 -1.88 -1.77
C PRO A 171 37.24 -1.01 -0.64
N ASP A 172 38.56 -0.82 -0.60
CA ASP A 172 39.23 0.07 0.37
C ASP A 172 38.83 1.55 0.22
N THR A 173 38.17 1.92 -0.88
CA THR A 173 37.70 3.29 -1.15
C THR A 173 36.21 3.47 -0.89
N LEU A 174 35.52 2.42 -0.47
CA LEU A 174 34.08 2.45 -0.23
C LEU A 174 33.73 3.39 0.92
N THR A 175 32.91 4.39 0.61
CA THR A 175 32.32 5.30 1.59
C THR A 175 30.97 4.78 2.06
N TRP A 176 30.72 4.94 3.36
CA TRP A 176 29.46 4.52 3.99
C TRP A 176 28.78 5.71 4.67
N ASP A 177 27.51 5.89 4.37
CA ASP A 177 26.61 6.76 5.12
C ASP A 177 25.86 5.91 6.15
N THR A 178 25.99 6.21 7.44
CA THR A 178 25.17 5.58 8.48
C THR A 178 23.88 6.38 8.67
N LEU A 179 22.75 5.68 8.62
CA LEU A 179 21.41 6.24 8.67
C LEU A 179 20.61 5.56 9.78
N TRP A 180 19.66 6.31 10.34
CA TRP A 180 18.74 5.85 11.37
C TRP A 180 17.31 6.07 10.89
N ILE A 181 16.47 5.06 11.07
CA ILE A 181 15.03 5.13 10.87
C ILE A 181 14.36 4.74 12.18
N SER A 182 13.56 5.65 12.74
CA SER A 182 12.81 5.41 13.98
C SER A 182 11.34 5.12 13.67
N SER A 183 10.71 4.28 14.47
CA SER A 183 9.25 4.13 14.42
C SER A 183 8.57 5.43 14.83
N ASN A 184 7.35 5.64 14.33
CA ASN A 184 6.54 6.80 14.68
C ASN A 184 5.09 6.33 14.85
N PRO A 185 4.50 6.45 16.06
CA PRO A 185 3.16 5.94 16.33
C PRO A 185 2.04 6.70 15.60
N ASN A 186 2.35 7.82 14.94
CA ASN A 186 1.38 8.61 14.19
C ASN A 186 1.30 8.22 12.72
N ILE A 187 2.18 7.38 12.18
CA ILE A 187 2.17 6.95 10.77
C ILE A 187 2.34 5.43 10.70
N SER A 188 1.91 4.80 9.60
CA SER A 188 2.04 3.34 9.46
C SER A 188 3.43 2.93 8.96
N GLN A 189 4.10 3.79 8.17
CA GLN A 189 5.39 3.52 7.55
C GLN A 189 6.38 4.68 7.69
N SER A 190 7.58 4.36 8.14
CA SER A 190 8.70 5.32 8.17
C SER A 190 9.48 5.25 6.87
N HIS A 191 9.80 6.38 6.26
CA HIS A 191 10.33 6.42 4.90
C HIS A 191 11.79 6.87 4.86
N LEU A 192 12.56 6.33 3.91
CA LEU A 192 13.96 6.65 3.67
C LEU A 192 14.19 7.01 2.21
N SER A 193 14.88 8.13 1.96
CA SER A 193 15.41 8.44 0.64
C SER A 193 16.87 8.01 0.55
N LEU A 194 17.13 6.98 -0.26
CA LEU A 194 18.50 6.53 -0.54
C LEU A 194 19.24 7.47 -1.48
N LEU A 195 18.52 8.28 -2.27
CA LEU A 195 19.09 9.33 -3.10
C LEU A 195 19.61 10.49 -2.26
N ARG A 196 18.86 10.88 -1.21
CA ARG A 196 19.23 11.98 -0.31
C ARG A 196 20.01 11.55 0.93
N ARG A 197 20.12 10.24 1.17
CA ARG A 197 20.75 9.65 2.36
C ARG A 197 20.13 10.16 3.66
N GLU A 198 18.80 10.18 3.74
CA GLU A 198 18.08 10.68 4.92
C GLU A 198 16.69 10.05 5.08
N ALA A 199 16.22 9.99 6.33
CA ALA A 199 14.82 9.72 6.65
C ALA A 199 13.94 10.88 6.14
N VAL A 200 12.73 10.56 5.67
CA VAL A 200 11.83 11.54 5.07
C VAL A 200 10.43 11.42 5.66
N ASP A 201 9.82 12.58 5.91
CA ASP A 201 8.47 12.68 6.48
C ASP A 201 7.48 12.94 5.35
N ILE A 202 6.81 11.88 4.88
CA ILE A 202 5.91 11.91 3.73
C ILE A 202 4.58 11.18 3.95
N GLU A 203 4.47 10.31 4.94
CA GLU A 203 3.19 9.64 5.18
C GLU A 203 2.31 10.54 6.05
N PRO A 204 1.05 10.81 5.66
CA PRO A 204 0.13 11.49 6.54
C PRO A 204 -0.18 10.66 7.79
N PRO A 205 -0.74 11.27 8.84
CA PRO A 205 -1.08 10.54 10.05
C PRO A 205 -2.03 9.35 9.81
N THR A 206 -1.88 8.28 10.58
CA THR A 206 -2.77 7.12 10.52
C THR A 206 -4.23 7.54 10.75
N GLY A 207 -5.15 6.90 10.03
CA GLY A 207 -6.58 7.21 10.08
C GLY A 207 -6.99 8.54 9.41
N THR A 208 -6.08 9.20 8.67
CA THR A 208 -6.42 10.41 7.91
C THR A 208 -6.59 10.16 6.41
N TRP A 209 -6.22 8.99 5.92
CA TRP A 209 -6.28 8.59 4.51
C TRP A 209 -6.53 7.09 4.39
N GLU A 210 -7.14 6.67 3.28
CA GLU A 210 -7.47 5.26 3.04
C GLU A 210 -6.98 4.75 1.68
N LEU A 211 -6.87 5.62 0.69
CA LEU A 211 -6.48 5.26 -0.67
C LEU A 211 -5.13 5.86 -1.04
N TYR A 212 -4.31 5.07 -1.73
CA TYR A 212 -3.01 5.47 -2.25
C TYR A 212 -2.97 5.37 -3.77
N PHE A 213 -3.11 6.50 -4.45
CA PHE A 213 -3.04 6.56 -5.92
C PHE A 213 -1.59 6.70 -6.34
N THR A 214 -1.10 5.76 -7.15
CA THR A 214 0.33 5.71 -7.52
C THR A 214 0.55 4.91 -8.81
N GLN A 215 1.66 5.20 -9.48
CA GLN A 215 2.31 4.22 -10.34
C GLN A 215 3.06 3.19 -9.46
N TYR A 216 3.12 1.93 -9.87
CA TYR A 216 3.88 0.88 -9.17
C TYR A 216 4.26 -0.26 -10.12
N THR A 217 5.27 -1.05 -9.75
CA THR A 217 5.63 -2.27 -10.48
C THR A 217 4.68 -3.40 -10.12
N ALA A 218 3.92 -3.89 -11.09
CA ALA A 218 3.14 -5.11 -11.00
C ALA A 218 3.90 -6.29 -11.62
N LEU A 219 3.56 -7.50 -11.16
CA LEU A 219 4.00 -8.75 -11.75
C LEU A 219 2.85 -9.32 -12.59
N LEU A 220 2.97 -9.21 -13.91
CA LEU A 220 1.97 -9.70 -14.85
C LEU A 220 2.21 -11.19 -15.10
N ASN A 221 1.31 -12.02 -14.58
CA ASN A 221 1.36 -13.46 -14.82
C ASN A 221 0.85 -13.79 -16.23
N SER A 222 1.45 -14.79 -16.86
CA SER A 222 0.88 -15.48 -18.02
C SER A 222 0.88 -16.98 -17.75
N ASP A 223 -0.05 -17.72 -18.35
CA ASP A 223 -0.39 -19.09 -17.93
C ASP A 223 0.79 -20.09 -17.98
N ASP A 224 1.91 -19.76 -18.63
CA ASP A 224 3.07 -20.65 -18.80
C ASP A 224 4.46 -19.94 -18.76
N GLU A 225 4.54 -18.65 -18.39
CA GLU A 225 5.82 -17.91 -18.36
C GLU A 225 6.11 -17.28 -16.99
N GLU A 226 7.38 -16.98 -16.74
CA GLU A 226 7.79 -16.20 -15.57
C GLU A 226 7.05 -14.84 -15.57
N PRO A 227 6.59 -14.35 -14.40
CA PRO A 227 5.88 -13.10 -14.32
C PRO A 227 6.68 -11.94 -14.91
N VAL A 228 6.03 -11.11 -15.72
CA VAL A 228 6.65 -9.95 -16.34
C VAL A 228 6.46 -8.72 -15.45
N GLU A 229 7.54 -8.09 -15.06
CA GLU A 229 7.51 -6.83 -14.32
C GLU A 229 7.06 -5.68 -15.23
N TYR A 230 6.06 -4.91 -14.79
CA TYR A 230 5.53 -3.80 -15.58
C TYR A 230 5.08 -2.63 -14.70
N LEU A 231 5.39 -1.40 -15.12
CA LEU A 231 4.88 -0.21 -14.45
C LEU A 231 3.40 0.01 -14.83
N VAL A 232 2.53 -0.09 -13.83
CA VAL A 232 1.09 0.15 -13.95
C VAL A 232 0.70 1.34 -13.09
N THR A 233 -0.47 1.92 -13.36
CA THR A 233 -1.04 3.00 -12.55
C THR A 233 -2.37 2.55 -11.98
N GLY A 234 -2.50 2.62 -10.66
CA GLY A 234 -3.65 2.08 -9.94
C GLY A 234 -3.82 2.69 -8.55
N VAL A 235 -4.59 1.99 -7.72
CA VAL A 235 -4.88 2.38 -6.34
C VAL A 235 -4.50 1.23 -5.42
N LEU A 236 -3.66 1.53 -4.42
CA LEU A 236 -3.34 0.60 -3.34
C LEU A 236 -4.07 1.04 -2.06
N HIS A 237 -4.40 0.10 -1.17
CA HIS A 237 -5.09 0.38 0.10
C HIS A 237 -4.32 -0.12 1.33
N HIS A 238 -3.05 0.25 1.43
CA HIS A 238 -2.20 -0.19 2.55
C HIS A 238 -2.29 0.72 3.80
N ALA A 239 -3.35 1.52 3.92
CA ALA A 239 -3.65 2.25 5.15
C ALA A 239 -4.08 1.26 6.25
N GLU A 240 -3.61 1.46 7.47
CA GLU A 240 -3.84 0.52 8.56
C GLU A 240 -5.34 0.29 8.81
N GLY A 241 -5.77 -0.97 8.79
CA GLY A 241 -7.13 -1.41 9.08
C GLY A 241 -8.16 -1.18 7.97
N VAL A 242 -7.75 -0.65 6.81
CA VAL A 242 -8.59 -0.61 5.60
C VAL A 242 -8.63 -1.98 4.95
N ARG A 243 -9.83 -2.46 4.61
CA ARG A 243 -10.04 -3.72 3.91
C ARG A 243 -10.95 -3.55 2.72
N VAL A 244 -10.69 -4.32 1.67
CA VAL A 244 -11.41 -4.20 0.40
C VAL A 244 -11.92 -5.56 -0.04
N LEU A 245 -13.12 -5.56 -0.60
CA LEU A 245 -13.74 -6.68 -1.28
C LEU A 245 -14.01 -6.25 -2.72
N GLN A 246 -13.49 -7.01 -3.68
CA GLN A 246 -13.89 -6.92 -5.07
C GLN A 246 -14.79 -8.13 -5.41
N PRO A 247 -16.11 -7.93 -5.54
CA PRO A 247 -17.01 -9.01 -5.87
C PRO A 247 -16.87 -9.48 -7.32
N ASN A 248 -17.08 -10.78 -7.55
CA ASN A 248 -17.03 -11.39 -8.89
C ASN A 248 -18.34 -11.22 -9.69
N GLU A 249 -19.45 -10.90 -9.02
CA GLU A 249 -20.77 -10.79 -9.62
C GLU A 249 -21.58 -9.67 -8.94
N GLY A 250 -22.60 -9.18 -9.65
CA GLY A 250 -23.50 -8.13 -9.15
C GLY A 250 -23.01 -6.73 -9.52
N ASP A 251 -23.96 -5.84 -9.81
CA ASP A 251 -23.67 -4.47 -10.21
C ASP A 251 -23.66 -3.50 -9.01
N TRP A 252 -23.35 -2.24 -9.28
CA TRP A 252 -23.38 -1.15 -8.29
C TRP A 252 -24.71 -1.06 -7.50
N SER A 253 -25.84 -1.29 -8.16
CA SER A 253 -27.16 -1.18 -7.51
C SER A 253 -27.39 -2.34 -6.54
N PHE A 254 -26.95 -3.54 -6.91
CA PHE A 254 -26.98 -4.70 -6.03
C PHE A 254 -26.08 -4.49 -4.79
N TRP A 255 -24.82 -4.11 -4.99
CA TRP A 255 -23.85 -3.95 -3.90
C TRP A 255 -24.15 -2.78 -2.97
N LYS A 256 -24.91 -1.79 -3.45
CA LYS A 256 -25.48 -0.71 -2.63
C LYS A 256 -26.44 -1.21 -1.56
N GLU A 257 -27.22 -2.26 -1.82
CA GLU A 257 -28.33 -2.69 -0.95
C GLU A 257 -28.00 -3.94 -0.12
N VAL A 258 -27.13 -4.82 -0.62
CA VAL A 258 -26.85 -6.11 0.03
C VAL A 258 -25.97 -5.94 1.28
N GLU A 259 -26.21 -6.73 2.33
CA GLU A 259 -25.26 -6.80 3.45
C GLU A 259 -23.95 -7.46 2.99
N TRP A 260 -22.80 -6.92 3.43
CA TRP A 260 -21.49 -7.42 3.02
C TRP A 260 -20.99 -8.47 4.01
N ASN A 261 -20.47 -9.59 3.50
CA ASN A 261 -19.99 -10.68 4.34
C ASN A 261 -18.56 -10.37 4.85
N PRO A 262 -18.34 -10.30 6.19
CA PRO A 262 -17.03 -10.03 6.74
C PRO A 262 -15.94 -11.05 6.40
N GLU A 263 -16.31 -12.25 5.97
CA GLU A 263 -15.37 -13.30 5.57
C GLU A 263 -14.78 -13.10 4.18
N GLU A 264 -15.33 -12.17 3.37
CA GLU A 264 -14.90 -11.90 1.99
C GLU A 264 -13.91 -10.74 1.90
N TRP A 265 -13.64 -10.04 3.00
CA TRP A 265 -12.67 -8.95 3.04
C TRP A 265 -11.25 -9.44 2.78
N SER A 266 -10.53 -8.73 1.93
CA SER A 266 -9.10 -8.92 1.69
C SER A 266 -8.27 -7.81 2.35
N ASP A 267 -7.09 -8.20 2.83
CA ASP A 267 -6.04 -7.31 3.33
C ASP A 267 -4.95 -7.06 2.25
N ASP A 268 -5.02 -7.74 1.10
CA ASP A 268 -4.06 -7.57 0.00
C ASP A 268 -4.16 -6.15 -0.56
N TRP A 269 -3.06 -5.40 -0.57
CA TRP A 269 -3.09 -3.96 -0.85
C TRP A 269 -3.52 -3.59 -2.26
N ASP A 270 -3.46 -4.52 -3.21
CA ASP A 270 -3.70 -4.30 -4.63
C ASP A 270 -5.04 -4.86 -5.12
N VAL A 271 -6.00 -5.14 -4.22
CA VAL A 271 -7.36 -5.57 -4.59
C VAL A 271 -8.02 -4.55 -5.52
N MET A 272 -7.85 -3.24 -5.26
CA MET A 272 -8.29 -2.20 -6.20
C MET A 272 -7.40 -2.12 -7.43
N GLY A 273 -6.08 -2.18 -7.19
CA GLY A 273 -5.07 -2.44 -8.20
C GLY A 273 -5.10 -1.54 -9.43
N PHE A 274 -4.75 -2.14 -10.57
CA PHE A 274 -4.66 -1.49 -11.87
C PHE A 274 -5.60 -2.11 -12.92
N ASP A 275 -6.15 -3.28 -12.62
CA ASP A 275 -6.82 -4.21 -13.54
C ASP A 275 -8.29 -3.85 -13.82
N TRP A 276 -8.82 -2.83 -13.14
CA TRP A 276 -10.04 -2.11 -13.54
C TRP A 276 -9.97 -1.48 -14.93
N LYS A 277 -8.78 -1.45 -15.55
CA LYS A 277 -8.60 -1.08 -16.96
C LYS A 277 -7.72 -2.09 -17.68
N SER A 278 -7.96 -2.23 -18.98
CA SER A 278 -7.19 -3.12 -19.87
C SER A 278 -6.78 -2.40 -21.14
N TYR A 279 -5.71 -2.84 -21.79
CA TYR A 279 -5.25 -2.31 -23.07
C TYR A 279 -5.52 -3.30 -24.20
N SER A 280 -6.26 -2.86 -25.22
CA SER A 280 -6.44 -3.62 -26.45
C SER A 280 -5.28 -3.36 -27.40
N LEU A 281 -4.42 -4.37 -27.63
CA LEU A 281 -3.37 -4.31 -28.65
C LEU A 281 -3.93 -4.16 -30.07
N THR A 282 -5.16 -4.63 -30.29
CA THR A 282 -5.81 -4.56 -31.62
C THR A 282 -6.33 -3.16 -31.90
N ASP A 283 -6.96 -2.53 -30.92
CA ASP A 283 -7.58 -1.22 -31.09
C ASP A 283 -6.63 -0.07 -30.75
N GLY A 284 -5.53 -0.37 -30.04
CA GLY A 284 -4.58 0.63 -29.55
C GLY A 284 -5.17 1.54 -28.48
N THR A 285 -6.19 1.06 -27.76
CA THR A 285 -6.96 1.83 -26.79
C THR A 285 -7.08 1.10 -25.48
N TYR A 286 -7.18 1.86 -24.40
CA TYR A 286 -7.58 1.33 -23.10
C TYR A 286 -9.10 1.34 -22.95
N SER A 287 -9.62 0.38 -22.20
CA SER A 287 -11.00 0.33 -21.72
C SER A 287 -11.03 0.21 -20.20
N ILE A 288 -12.09 0.73 -19.59
CA ILE A 288 -12.40 0.52 -18.18
C ILE A 288 -13.43 -0.60 -18.09
N ASP A 289 -13.26 -1.47 -17.09
CA ASP A 289 -14.29 -2.39 -16.69
C ASP A 289 -15.34 -1.64 -15.85
N SER A 290 -16.47 -1.30 -16.49
CA SER A 290 -17.56 -0.56 -15.83
C SER A 290 -18.30 -1.38 -14.77
N ASP A 291 -18.11 -2.69 -14.76
CA ASP A 291 -18.72 -3.62 -13.82
C ASP A 291 -17.84 -3.84 -12.59
N ALA A 292 -16.58 -3.38 -12.62
CA ALA A 292 -15.67 -3.44 -11.48
C ALA A 292 -16.14 -2.52 -10.35
N VAL A 293 -16.63 -3.14 -9.29
CA VAL A 293 -17.08 -2.49 -8.06
C VAL A 293 -16.15 -2.90 -6.93
N TYR A 294 -15.94 -2.01 -5.97
CA TYR A 294 -15.13 -2.26 -4.78
C TYR A 294 -15.92 -1.85 -3.55
N CYS A 295 -16.05 -2.78 -2.62
CA CYS A 295 -16.55 -2.51 -1.28
C CYS A 295 -15.34 -2.23 -0.40
N ILE A 296 -15.39 -1.17 0.40
CA ILE A 296 -14.28 -0.73 1.24
C ILE A 296 -14.81 -0.52 2.66
N VAL A 297 -14.12 -1.09 3.65
CA VAL A 297 -14.40 -0.84 5.07
C VAL A 297 -13.21 -0.16 5.74
N THR A 298 -13.48 0.93 6.47
CA THR A 298 -12.45 1.68 7.22
C THR A 298 -12.27 1.10 8.63
N PRO A 299 -11.19 1.45 9.36
CA PRO A 299 -10.96 1.01 10.74
C PRO A 299 -12.09 1.39 11.70
N GLU A 300 -12.79 2.50 11.43
CA GLU A 300 -13.94 2.97 12.21
C GLU A 300 -15.24 2.23 11.89
N GLY A 301 -15.20 1.25 10.98
CA GLY A 301 -16.35 0.46 10.55
C GLY A 301 -17.27 1.18 9.55
N ARG A 302 -16.74 2.17 8.82
CA ARG A 302 -17.50 2.86 7.77
C ARG A 302 -17.41 2.09 6.47
N GLU A 303 -18.52 2.01 5.75
CA GLU A 303 -18.66 1.23 4.53
C GLU A 303 -18.79 2.15 3.31
N PHE A 304 -17.97 1.90 2.30
CA PHE A 304 -17.93 2.68 1.06
C PHE A 304 -17.99 1.77 -0.15
N LEU A 305 -18.89 2.09 -1.08
CA LEU A 305 -18.92 1.52 -2.42
C LEU A 305 -18.10 2.42 -3.35
N PHE A 306 -17.27 1.83 -4.19
CA PHE A 306 -16.33 2.52 -5.06
C PHE A 306 -16.33 1.89 -6.46
N ARG A 307 -16.22 2.71 -7.51
CA ARG A 307 -15.90 2.25 -8.87
C ARG A 307 -15.09 3.28 -9.64
N PHE A 308 -14.24 2.80 -10.56
CA PHE A 308 -13.53 3.66 -11.49
C PHE A 308 -14.45 4.07 -12.65
N LEU A 309 -14.28 5.29 -13.15
CA LEU A 309 -15.09 5.87 -14.22
C LEU A 309 -14.25 6.32 -15.41
N ASP A 310 -13.06 6.87 -15.17
CA ASP A 310 -12.15 7.35 -16.22
C ASP A 310 -10.69 7.33 -15.73
N PHE A 311 -9.74 7.37 -16.67
CA PHE A 311 -8.33 7.59 -16.39
C PHE A 311 -7.70 8.70 -17.27
N TYR A 312 -8.54 9.41 -18.03
CA TYR A 312 -8.20 10.62 -18.75
C TYR A 312 -8.81 11.88 -18.11
N ASP A 313 -8.21 13.03 -18.40
CA ASP A 313 -8.80 14.34 -18.09
C ASP A 313 -9.78 14.82 -19.17
N ASP A 314 -10.40 15.97 -18.93
CA ASP A 314 -11.40 16.58 -19.83
C ASP A 314 -10.83 16.92 -21.22
N THR A 315 -9.50 16.88 -21.40
CA THR A 315 -8.80 17.11 -22.68
C THR A 315 -8.37 15.80 -23.35
N GLY A 316 -8.56 14.65 -22.70
CA GLY A 316 -8.09 13.34 -23.15
C GLY A 316 -6.63 13.06 -22.78
N ALA A 317 -6.01 13.85 -21.91
CA ALA A 317 -4.66 13.59 -21.41
C ALA A 317 -4.70 12.55 -20.28
N THR A 318 -3.69 11.70 -20.21
CA THR A 318 -3.55 10.70 -19.15
C THR A 318 -3.26 11.35 -17.80
N GLY A 319 -3.41 10.60 -16.71
CA GLY A 319 -2.94 11.03 -15.39
C GLY A 319 -4.02 11.48 -14.42
N ARG A 320 -5.28 11.59 -14.87
CA ARG A 320 -6.42 11.84 -13.98
C ARG A 320 -7.20 10.54 -13.80
N ILE A 321 -7.34 10.05 -12.57
CA ILE A 321 -8.26 8.95 -12.27
C ILE A 321 -9.58 9.54 -11.77
N THR A 322 -10.67 9.26 -12.49
CA THR A 322 -12.03 9.64 -12.11
C THR A 322 -12.72 8.43 -11.51
N TYR A 323 -13.38 8.62 -10.36
CA TYR A 323 -14.02 7.53 -9.63
C TYR A 323 -15.29 8.01 -8.92
N GLU A 324 -16.18 7.08 -8.62
CA GLU A 324 -17.42 7.31 -7.87
C GLU A 324 -17.34 6.62 -6.52
N THR A 325 -17.82 7.31 -5.49
CA THR A 325 -17.89 6.79 -4.11
C THR A 325 -19.29 6.96 -3.53
N LEU A 326 -19.72 6.01 -2.71
CA LEU A 326 -20.95 6.08 -1.94
C LEU A 326 -20.71 5.53 -0.54
N GLU A 327 -20.89 6.35 0.48
CA GLU A 327 -20.93 5.89 1.87
C GLU A 327 -22.33 5.36 2.20
N ARG A 328 -22.40 4.17 2.82
CA ARG A 328 -23.65 3.51 3.19
C ARG A 328 -23.82 3.33 4.70
#